data_AF-A0A2S9G8V3-F1
#
_entry.id   AF-A0A2S9G8V3-F1
#
_cell.length_a   1.000
_cell.length_b   1.000
_cell.length_c   1.000
_cell.angle_alpha   90.00
_cell.angle_beta   90.00
_cell.angle_gamma   90.00
#
_symmetry.space_group_name_H-M   'P 1'
#
loop_
_entity.id
_entity.type
_entity.pdbx_description
1 polymer ?
#
loop_
_entity_poly.entity_id
_entity_poly.type
_entity_poly.pdbx_seq_one_letter_code
_entity_poly.pdbx_strand_id
1 'polypeptide(L)'
;APEDETTIDTPDGLYCKLPQDSPMNVRGARNYPCIEHPGKRAPTVELCNDPRGFVPTAMRNHITGPYPFDPNLVSQGVPIDSFV
;
A
#
# COMPACT_ATOMS: atom_id res chain seq x y z
N ALA A 1 3.50 31.00 -1.70
CA ALA A 1 4.01 31.93 -0.68
C ALA A 1 4.61 31.09 0.44
N PRO A 2 5.68 31.52 1.11
CA PRO A 2 6.28 30.76 2.21
C PRO A 2 5.36 30.64 3.44
N GLU A 3 4.28 31.44 3.52
CA GLU A 3 3.20 31.36 4.52
C GLU A 3 2.01 30.43 4.15
N ASP A 4 2.14 29.58 3.13
CA ASP A 4 1.07 28.66 2.75
C ASP A 4 0.92 27.51 3.76
N GLU A 5 -0.07 27.64 4.65
CA GLU A 5 -0.45 26.62 5.65
C GLU A 5 -1.63 25.75 5.19
N THR A 6 -1.94 25.72 3.88
CA THR A 6 -3.04 24.88 3.39
C THR A 6 -2.80 23.40 3.69
N THR A 7 -3.79 22.77 4.33
CA THR A 7 -3.78 21.35 4.59
C THR A 7 -4.21 20.59 3.35
N ILE A 8 -3.44 19.57 2.96
CA ILE A 8 -3.76 18.68 1.85
C ILE A 8 -4.28 17.37 2.44
N ASP A 9 -5.39 16.89 1.89
CA ASP A 9 -5.92 15.59 2.28
C ASP A 9 -4.92 14.48 1.97
N THR A 10 -4.81 13.54 2.91
CA THR A 10 -3.97 12.36 2.71
C THR A 10 -4.60 11.49 1.61
N PRO A 11 -3.84 11.12 0.56
CA PRO A 11 -4.36 10.26 -0.48
C PRO A 11 -4.88 8.92 0.05
N ASP A 12 -5.88 8.36 -0.63
CA ASP A 12 -6.41 7.05 -0.30
C ASP A 12 -5.43 5.91 -0.67
N GLY A 13 -5.63 4.76 -0.01
CA GLY A 13 -4.96 3.51 -0.38
C GLY A 13 -3.44 3.53 -0.16
N LEU A 14 -2.98 4.33 0.81
CA LEU A 14 -1.58 4.40 1.23
C LEU A 14 -1.23 3.24 2.17
N TYR A 15 -0.75 2.14 1.61
CA TYR A 15 -0.13 1.05 2.35
C TYR A 15 0.86 0.30 1.47
N CYS A 16 1.84 -0.38 2.08
CA CYS A 16 2.78 -1.23 1.34
C CYS A 16 2.06 -2.42 0.71
N LYS A 17 2.00 -2.48 -0.63
CA LYS A 17 1.35 -3.55 -1.40
C LYS A 17 2.23 -4.80 -1.62
N LEU A 18 3.16 -5.04 -0.69
CA LEU A 18 4.05 -6.19 -0.67
C LEU A 18 3.34 -7.45 -0.14
N PRO A 19 3.86 -8.65 -0.41
CA PRO A 19 3.37 -9.89 0.20
C PRO A 19 3.40 -9.82 1.74
N GLN A 20 2.48 -10.55 2.39
CA GLN A 20 2.37 -10.57 3.85
C GLN A 20 3.65 -11.09 4.53
N ASP A 21 4.33 -12.04 3.89
CA ASP A 21 5.59 -12.66 4.29
C ASP A 21 6.83 -11.85 3.91
N SER A 22 6.66 -10.69 3.26
CA SER A 22 7.79 -9.82 2.94
C SER A 22 8.52 -9.37 4.21
N PRO A 23 9.87 -9.47 4.25
CA PRO A 23 10.66 -9.04 5.41
C PRO A 23 10.67 -7.52 5.60
N MET A 24 10.18 -6.76 4.62
CA MET A 24 10.11 -5.30 4.68
C MET A 24 8.82 -4.85 5.35
N ASN A 25 8.87 -3.82 6.19
CA ASN A 25 7.70 -3.22 6.81
C ASN A 25 6.78 -4.26 7.47
N VAL A 26 7.36 -5.19 8.26
CA VAL A 26 6.62 -6.31 8.88
C VAL A 26 5.48 -5.85 9.80
N ARG A 27 5.59 -4.63 10.36
CA ARG A 27 4.56 -3.96 11.17
C ARG A 27 3.65 -3.03 10.36
N GLY A 28 3.70 -3.09 9.03
CA GLY A 28 2.90 -2.24 8.15
C GLY A 28 1.44 -2.68 8.08
N ALA A 29 0.57 -1.77 7.63
CA ALA A 29 -0.89 -1.94 7.66
C ALA A 29 -1.39 -3.27 7.07
N ARG A 30 -0.75 -3.78 6.00
CA ARG A 30 -1.11 -5.08 5.39
C ARG A 30 -1.21 -6.22 6.41
N ASN A 31 -0.39 -6.19 7.45
CA ASN A 31 -0.30 -7.23 8.47
C ASN A 31 -1.19 -6.99 9.71
N TYR A 32 -2.07 -5.98 9.70
CA TYR A 32 -2.99 -5.80 10.82
C TYR A 32 -4.02 -6.93 10.89
N PRO A 33 -4.30 -7.47 12.09
CA PRO A 33 -5.32 -8.49 12.26
C PRO A 33 -6.70 -7.92 11.99
N CYS A 34 -7.49 -8.66 11.21
CA CYS A 34 -8.91 -8.34 11.02
C CYS A 34 -9.68 -8.80 12.26
N ILE A 35 -10.22 -7.86 13.05
CA ILE A 35 -10.89 -8.14 14.34
C ILE A 35 -12.04 -9.13 14.17
N GLU A 36 -12.86 -8.96 13.15
CA GLU A 36 -14.04 -9.81 12.89
C GLU A 36 -13.71 -11.10 12.11
N HIS A 37 -12.48 -11.22 11.58
CA HIS A 37 -12.05 -12.35 10.74
C HIS A 37 -10.75 -12.97 11.28
N PRO A 38 -10.85 -13.85 12.30
CA PRO A 38 -9.68 -14.46 12.92
C PRO A 38 -8.77 -15.16 11.90
N GLY A 39 -7.46 -14.93 12.01
CA GLY A 39 -6.45 -15.47 11.09
C GLY A 39 -6.27 -14.67 9.80
N LYS A 40 -7.16 -13.74 9.48
CA LYS A 40 -7.03 -12.84 8.32
C LYS A 40 -6.28 -11.56 8.69
N ARG A 41 -5.49 -11.07 7.74
CA ARG A 41 -4.80 -9.77 7.85
C ARG A 41 -5.02 -8.96 6.59
N ALA A 42 -5.28 -7.67 6.76
CA ALA A 42 -5.49 -6.75 5.65
C ALA A 42 -5.19 -5.30 6.05
N PRO A 43 -4.88 -4.43 5.07
CA PRO A 43 -4.59 -3.03 5.33
C PRO A 43 -5.83 -2.15 5.54
N THR A 44 -7.01 -2.61 5.13
CA THR A 44 -8.28 -1.88 5.28
C THR A 44 -9.42 -2.81 5.68
N VAL A 45 -10.50 -2.24 6.21
CA VAL A 45 -11.69 -3.00 6.66
C VAL A 45 -12.41 -3.63 5.46
N GLU A 46 -12.44 -2.96 4.31
CA GLU A 46 -13.04 -3.45 3.08
C GLU A 46 -12.33 -4.72 2.62
N LEU A 47 -10.99 -4.76 2.70
CA LEU A 47 -10.21 -5.95 2.37
C LEU A 47 -10.30 -7.04 3.46
N CYS A 48 -10.57 -6.67 4.72
CA CYS A 48 -10.95 -7.65 5.74
C CYS A 48 -12.28 -8.33 5.38
N ASN A 49 -13.22 -7.62 4.77
CA ASN A 49 -14.52 -8.16 4.37
C ASN A 49 -14.54 -8.80 2.97
N ASP A 50 -13.60 -8.49 2.07
CA ASP A 50 -13.50 -9.11 0.74
C ASP A 50 -13.12 -10.60 0.88
N PRO A 51 -13.88 -11.56 0.32
CA PRO A 51 -13.56 -12.99 0.38
C PRO A 51 -12.17 -13.34 -0.19
N ARG A 52 -11.65 -12.57 -1.14
CA ARG A 52 -10.31 -12.73 -1.72
C ARG A 52 -9.22 -12.19 -0.80
N GLY A 53 -9.56 -11.25 0.09
CA GLY A 53 -8.64 -10.61 1.02
C GLY A 53 -7.62 -9.70 0.35
N PHE A 54 -6.53 -9.42 1.06
CA PHE A 54 -5.42 -8.61 0.56
C PHE A 54 -4.63 -9.37 -0.52
N VAL A 55 -4.60 -8.82 -1.73
CA VAL A 55 -3.77 -9.31 -2.84
C VAL A 55 -2.58 -8.36 -3.05
N PRO A 56 -1.33 -8.83 -2.95
CA PRO A 56 -0.17 -7.98 -3.20
C PRO A 56 -0.07 -7.64 -4.69
N THR A 57 0.16 -6.37 -5.01
CA THR A 57 0.41 -5.91 -6.39
C THR A 57 1.90 -5.72 -6.68
N ALA A 58 2.71 -5.60 -5.63
CA ALA A 58 4.16 -5.46 -5.71
C ALA A 58 4.81 -6.70 -5.13
N MET A 59 5.45 -7.54 -5.94
CA MET A 59 6.03 -8.80 -5.44
C MET A 59 7.34 -8.61 -4.68
N ARG A 60 8.09 -7.54 -4.97
CA ARG A 60 9.37 -7.23 -4.33
C ARG A 60 9.49 -5.72 -4.16
N ASN A 61 10.04 -5.30 -3.01
CA ASN A 61 10.52 -3.93 -2.87
C ASN A 61 11.96 -3.88 -3.41
N HIS A 62 12.22 -3.00 -4.36
CA HIS A 62 13.56 -2.74 -4.86
C HIS A 62 14.06 -1.54 -4.05
N ILE A 63 15.04 -1.76 -3.19
CA ILE A 63 15.57 -0.67 -2.37
C ILE A 63 16.31 0.35 -3.25
N THR A 64 16.82 -0.09 -4.40
CA THR A 64 17.67 0.70 -5.32
C THR A 64 17.26 0.60 -6.80
N GLY A 65 16.10 0.00 -7.11
CA GLY A 65 15.61 -0.16 -8.49
C GLY A 65 14.44 0.78 -8.84
N PRO A 66 13.66 0.51 -9.90
CA PRO A 66 12.41 1.19 -10.24
C PRO A 66 11.20 0.70 -9.42
N TYR A 67 10.35 1.63 -8.94
CA TYR A 67 9.14 1.35 -8.15
C TYR A 67 8.25 0.29 -8.80
N PRO A 68 7.82 -0.79 -8.10
CA PRO A 68 6.91 -1.75 -8.70
C PRO A 68 5.60 -1.04 -9.03
N PHE A 69 4.97 -1.47 -10.11
CA PHE A 69 3.72 -0.90 -10.55
C PHE A 69 2.67 -0.85 -9.42
N ASP A 70 2.20 0.35 -9.11
CA ASP A 70 1.17 0.61 -8.11
C ASP A 70 0.04 1.44 -8.72
N PRO A 71 -1.15 0.84 -8.94
CA PRO A 71 -2.31 1.55 -9.47
C PRO A 71 -2.73 2.78 -8.65
N ASN A 72 -2.51 2.79 -7.34
CA ASN A 72 -2.90 3.92 -6.49
C ASN A 72 -1.96 5.10 -6.72
N LEU A 73 -0.66 4.88 -6.89
CA LEU A 73 0.29 5.94 -7.20
C LEU A 73 -0.01 6.55 -8.58
N VAL A 74 -0.33 5.69 -9.57
CA VAL A 74 -0.76 6.16 -10.89
C VAL A 74 -2.04 6.99 -10.80
N SER A 75 -3.02 6.56 -9.99
CA SER A 75 -4.26 7.34 -9.76
C SER A 75 -4.02 8.69 -9.07
N GLN A 76 -2.92 8.80 -8.31
CA GLN A 76 -2.47 10.04 -7.67
C GLN A 76 -1.61 10.90 -8.61
N GLY A 77 -1.47 10.52 -9.88
CA GLY A 77 -0.68 11.25 -10.88
C GLY A 77 0.83 11.00 -10.81
N VAL A 78 1.28 10.04 -10.00
CA VAL A 78 2.69 9.62 -9.98
C VAL A 78 2.95 8.77 -11.22
N PRO A 79 3.89 9.16 -12.11
CA PRO A 79 4.20 8.40 -13.31
C PRO A 79 4.83 7.05 -12.94
N ILE A 80 4.63 6.05 -13.81
CA ILE A 80 5.34 4.78 -13.71
C ILE A 80 6.82 5.04 -13.98
N ASP A 81 7.71 4.53 -13.12
CA ASP A 81 9.14 4.64 -13.33
C ASP A 81 9.53 4.06 -14.70
N SER A 82 10.17 4.88 -15.52
CA SER A 82 10.52 4.56 -16.92
C SER A 82 11.81 3.76 -17.07
N PHE A 83 12.49 3.44 -15.97
CA PHE A 83 13.76 2.73 -16.00
C PHE A 83 13.52 1.23 -15.99
N VAL A 84 13.44 0.66 -17.19
CA VAL A 84 13.71 -0.76 -17.45
C VAL A 84 15.17 -1.07 -17.10
#